data_AF-A0AA88HP47-F1
#
_entry.id   AF-A0AA88HP47-F1
#
_cell.length_a   1.000
_cell.length_b   1.000
_cell.length_c   1.000
_cell.angle_alpha   90.00
_cell.angle_beta   90.00
_cell.angle_gamma   90.00
#
_symmetry.space_group_name_H-M   'P 1'
#
loop_
_entity.id
_entity.type
_entity.pdbx_description
1 polymer ?
#
loop_
_entity_poly.entity_id
_entity_poly.type
_entity_poly.pdbx_seq_one_letter_code
_entity_poly.pdbx_strand_id
1 'polypeptide(L)'
;MADLEDVSKTINGIIFHDIQDLDSVTDLLRALRSACTRGVNVQKFIGENTILLEKVETIICDGISLQQQSEKVLLMTAVAIQFLGNLTVNNPSNSLTIWNLVKEKILHLCFKLDATKIWNSFSMLLLNVFLQNENLLDEILCSEYVTTILEKLTKSAQDDAEFSQHVIEVCILPRKELSVIYPELPHPSRLFLLETIYHALASTPESKATVSAAFIQYAAEVFKLKSDFMLHVLRRNEDVEPLEYTKMLEILASSSGSDKYVLMLQEDKSLLISTVYLLKCFHQLGKEAEEGFTPVEDLAVLAPNNVNRIQEEPTFCFKRDLIRLIANLTWRNLSNQNEIREMNGIEIIMECCCIDARNP
;
A
#
# COMPACT_ATOMS: atom_id res chain seq x y z
N MET A 1 39.90 16.26 -6.57
CA MET A 1 39.99 17.67 -6.11
C MET A 1 39.16 18.60 -6.99
N ALA A 2 39.28 18.56 -8.32
CA ALA A 2 38.44 19.35 -9.23
C ALA A 2 36.92 19.16 -9.00
N ASP A 3 36.50 17.92 -8.73
CA ASP A 3 35.11 17.57 -8.44
C ASP A 3 34.52 18.24 -7.20
N LEU A 4 35.31 18.40 -6.14
CA LEU A 4 34.85 19.05 -4.90
C LEU A 4 34.85 20.57 -5.01
N GLU A 5 35.72 21.13 -5.85
CA GLU A 5 35.77 22.57 -6.09
C GLU A 5 34.53 23.05 -6.85
N ASP A 6 34.13 22.30 -7.88
CA ASP A 6 32.91 22.53 -8.65
C ASP A 6 31.65 22.40 -7.79
N VAL A 7 31.59 21.37 -6.95
CA VAL A 7 30.52 21.21 -5.95
C VAL A 7 30.51 22.36 -4.95
N SER A 8 31.68 22.80 -4.47
CA SER A 8 31.77 23.95 -3.54
C SER A 8 31.26 25.25 -4.16
N LYS A 9 31.52 25.49 -5.45
CA LYS A 9 30.96 26.65 -6.17
C LYS A 9 29.44 26.58 -6.24
N THR A 10 28.90 25.40 -6.51
CA THR A 10 27.44 25.17 -6.55
C THR A 10 26.80 25.37 -5.17
N ILE A 11 27.44 24.86 -4.10
CA ILE A 11 27.00 25.05 -2.72
C ILE A 11 26.95 26.54 -2.37
N ASN A 12 28.03 27.27 -2.63
CA ASN A 12 28.07 28.72 -2.39
C ASN A 12 27.02 29.45 -3.22
N GLY A 13 26.79 29.01 -4.47
CA GLY A 13 25.70 29.46 -5.31
C GLY A 13 24.38 29.43 -4.56
N ILE A 14 23.98 28.29 -3.98
CA ILE A 14 22.71 28.16 -3.23
C ILE A 14 22.70 28.98 -1.94
N ILE A 15 23.77 28.96 -1.16
CA ILE A 15 23.83 29.64 0.14
C ILE A 15 23.60 31.14 -0.01
N PHE A 16 24.22 31.74 -1.03
CA PHE A 16 24.19 33.19 -1.25
C PHE A 16 23.18 33.64 -2.32
N HIS A 17 22.46 32.72 -2.98
CA HIS A 17 21.44 33.09 -3.97
C HIS A 17 20.23 33.74 -3.32
N ASP A 18 19.69 34.74 -4.01
CA ASP A 18 18.34 35.23 -3.76
C ASP A 18 17.31 34.18 -4.24
N ILE A 19 16.36 33.84 -3.37
CA ILE A 19 15.34 32.81 -3.60
C ILE A 19 14.29 33.29 -4.64
N GLN A 20 14.29 34.58 -4.98
CA GLN A 20 13.35 35.14 -5.96
C GLN A 20 13.61 34.68 -7.41
N ASP A 21 14.83 34.25 -7.75
CA ASP A 21 15.13 33.65 -9.06
C ASP A 21 14.97 32.13 -9.02
N LEU A 22 13.72 31.69 -9.17
CA LEU A 22 13.32 30.29 -9.07
C LEU A 22 14.04 29.39 -10.08
N ASP A 23 14.32 29.87 -11.29
CA ASP A 23 14.94 29.07 -12.35
C ASP A 23 16.42 28.79 -12.00
N SER A 24 17.16 29.83 -11.61
CA SER A 24 18.56 29.68 -11.18
C SER A 24 18.70 28.77 -9.96
N VAL A 25 17.85 28.96 -8.93
CA VAL A 25 17.86 28.11 -7.74
C VAL A 25 17.55 26.65 -8.10
N THR A 26 16.58 26.41 -9.00
CA THR A 26 16.25 25.06 -9.45
C THR A 26 17.42 24.39 -10.15
N ASP A 27 18.16 25.11 -11.00
CA ASP A 27 19.31 24.56 -11.72
C ASP A 27 20.48 24.24 -10.79
N LEU A 28 20.73 25.09 -9.80
CA LEU A 28 21.72 24.80 -8.75
C LEU A 28 21.35 23.55 -7.94
N LEU A 29 20.07 23.40 -7.56
CA LEU A 29 19.60 22.20 -6.86
C LEU A 29 19.72 20.95 -7.73
N ARG A 30 19.43 21.04 -9.04
CA ARG A 30 19.66 19.93 -9.99
C ARG A 30 21.12 19.55 -10.06
N ALA A 31 22.03 20.52 -10.10
CA ALA A 31 23.47 20.29 -10.12
C ALA A 31 23.92 19.56 -8.85
N LEU A 32 23.46 19.97 -7.66
CA LEU A 32 23.75 19.27 -6.41
C LEU A 32 23.15 17.87 -6.36
N ARG A 33 21.90 17.70 -6.80
CA ARG A 33 21.24 16.39 -6.89
C ARG A 33 22.04 15.42 -7.77
N SER A 34 22.56 15.89 -8.89
CA SER A 34 23.42 15.10 -9.77
C SER A 34 24.81 14.86 -9.16
N ALA A 35 25.36 15.83 -8.42
CA ALA A 35 26.64 15.65 -7.73
C ALA A 35 26.60 14.51 -6.70
N CYS A 36 25.44 14.24 -6.10
CA CYS A 36 25.25 13.12 -5.17
C CYS A 36 25.54 11.74 -5.81
N THR A 37 25.50 11.60 -7.14
CA THR A 37 25.79 10.32 -7.81
C THR A 37 27.29 10.12 -8.10
N ARG A 38 28.13 11.11 -7.79
CA ARG A 38 29.60 11.07 -8.05
C ARG A 38 30.38 10.27 -7.01
N GLY A 39 29.69 9.69 -6.02
CA GLY A 39 30.27 8.80 -5.01
C GLY A 39 30.11 9.29 -3.57
N VAL A 40 30.31 8.38 -2.62
CA VAL A 40 30.04 8.59 -1.19
C VAL A 40 30.84 9.75 -0.60
N ASN A 41 32.08 9.99 -1.06
CA ASN A 41 32.90 11.10 -0.58
C ASN A 41 32.28 12.47 -0.91
N VAL A 42 31.70 12.62 -2.10
CA VAL A 42 31.03 13.87 -2.51
C VAL A 42 29.71 14.02 -1.75
N GLN A 43 28.92 12.94 -1.62
CA GLN A 43 27.70 12.97 -0.82
C GLN A 43 27.96 13.36 0.64
N LYS A 44 29.02 12.81 1.24
CA LYS A 44 29.42 13.12 2.62
C LYS A 44 29.84 14.58 2.76
N PHE A 45 30.68 15.07 1.83
CA PHE A 45 31.08 16.48 1.81
C PHE A 45 29.88 17.43 1.72
N ILE A 46 28.87 17.11 0.90
CA ILE A 46 27.64 17.90 0.80
C ILE A 46 26.81 17.78 2.08
N GLY A 47 26.61 16.55 2.59
CA GLY A 47 25.78 16.26 3.77
C GLY A 47 26.34 16.80 5.09
N GLU A 48 27.65 17.06 5.17
CA GLU A 48 28.29 17.70 6.33
C GLU A 48 28.16 19.24 6.32
N ASN A 49 27.69 19.83 5.22
CA ASN A 49 27.52 21.28 5.12
C ASN A 49 26.17 21.73 5.73
N THR A 50 26.17 22.03 7.03
CA THR A 50 24.95 22.41 7.77
C THR A 50 24.30 23.68 7.22
N ILE A 51 25.08 24.68 6.81
CA ILE A 51 24.57 25.96 6.26
C ILE A 51 23.77 25.71 4.97
N LEU A 52 24.29 24.84 4.10
CA LEU A 52 23.57 24.42 2.90
C LEU A 52 22.25 23.71 3.26
N LEU A 53 22.30 22.78 4.21
CA LEU A 53 21.12 22.02 4.61
C LEU A 53 20.03 22.92 5.22
N GLU A 54 20.40 23.88 6.07
CA GLU A 54 19.48 24.89 6.62
C GLU A 54 18.87 25.78 5.52
N LYS A 55 19.69 26.19 4.54
CA LYS A 55 19.20 26.95 3.38
C LYS A 55 18.22 26.12 2.54
N VAL A 56 18.50 24.84 2.31
CA VAL A 56 17.61 23.94 1.56
C VAL A 56 16.33 23.65 2.34
N GLU A 57 16.40 23.48 3.66
CA GLU A 57 15.22 23.38 4.53
C GLU A 57 14.32 24.61 4.36
N THR A 58 14.90 25.82 4.38
CA THR A 58 14.19 27.08 4.16
C THR A 58 13.53 27.12 2.78
N ILE A 59 14.27 26.77 1.72
CA ILE A 59 13.75 26.70 0.34
C ILE A 59 12.55 25.76 0.26
N ILE A 60 12.61 24.59 0.91
CA ILE A 60 11.51 23.62 0.94
C ILE A 60 10.32 24.21 1.71
N CYS A 61 10.54 24.78 2.89
CA CYS A 61 9.45 25.34 3.71
C CYS A 61 8.71 26.50 3.01
N ASP A 62 9.47 27.42 2.41
CA ASP A 62 8.91 28.53 1.63
C ASP A 62 8.20 28.01 0.38
N GLY A 63 8.83 27.08 -0.33
CA GLY A 63 8.28 26.48 -1.54
C GLY A 63 6.99 25.68 -1.29
N ILE A 64 6.87 25.01 -0.15
CA ILE A 64 5.64 24.38 0.32
C ILE A 64 4.57 25.44 0.62
N SER A 65 4.93 26.51 1.32
CA SER A 65 3.98 27.58 1.68
C SER A 65 3.45 28.34 0.46
N LEU A 66 4.25 28.44 -0.60
CA LEU A 66 3.95 29.16 -1.85
C LEU A 66 3.53 28.22 -3.00
N GLN A 67 3.25 26.95 -2.72
CA GLN A 67 3.06 25.91 -3.75
C GLN A 67 1.97 26.21 -4.79
N GLN A 68 0.94 26.97 -4.42
CA GLN A 68 -0.15 27.34 -5.33
C GLN A 68 0.17 28.55 -6.23
N GLN A 69 1.28 29.24 -6.00
CA GLN A 69 1.59 30.48 -6.72
C GLN A 69 2.09 30.23 -8.16
N SER A 70 2.88 29.18 -8.39
CA SER A 70 3.28 28.79 -9.74
C SER A 70 3.82 27.36 -9.82
N GLU A 71 3.78 26.79 -11.02
CA GLU A 71 4.41 25.49 -11.31
C GLU A 71 5.94 25.51 -11.10
N LYS A 72 6.58 26.68 -11.26
CA LYS A 72 8.02 26.83 -11.00
C LYS A 72 8.35 26.61 -9.52
N VAL A 73 7.50 27.12 -8.61
CA VAL A 73 7.66 26.88 -7.16
C VAL A 73 7.50 25.40 -6.85
N LEU A 74 6.48 24.73 -7.39
CA LEU A 74 6.30 23.28 -7.23
C LEU A 74 7.52 22.49 -7.72
N LEU A 75 8.06 22.86 -8.88
CA LEU A 75 9.23 22.22 -9.47
C LEU A 75 10.49 22.42 -8.61
N MET A 76 10.77 23.65 -8.20
CA MET A 76 11.91 23.96 -7.32
C MET A 76 11.84 23.16 -6.02
N THR A 77 10.68 23.16 -5.36
CA THR A 77 10.44 22.41 -4.11
C THR A 77 10.64 20.91 -4.32
N ALA A 78 10.07 20.35 -5.39
CA ALA A 78 10.25 18.94 -5.73
C ALA A 78 11.74 18.59 -5.95
N VAL A 79 12.47 19.42 -6.70
CA VAL A 79 13.91 19.22 -6.95
C VAL A 79 14.72 19.33 -5.65
N ALA A 80 14.38 20.26 -4.75
CA ALA A 80 15.04 20.40 -3.45
C ALA A 80 14.87 19.13 -2.59
N ILE A 81 13.65 18.58 -2.53
CA ILE A 81 13.37 17.33 -1.82
C ILE A 81 14.10 16.16 -2.49
N GLN A 82 14.13 16.11 -3.82
CA GLN A 82 14.86 15.07 -4.56
C GLN A 82 16.37 15.15 -4.33
N PHE A 83 16.92 16.35 -4.19
CA PHE A 83 18.31 16.53 -3.78
C PHE A 83 18.58 15.90 -2.41
N LEU A 84 17.74 16.19 -1.41
CA LEU A 84 17.85 15.54 -0.10
C LEU A 84 17.71 14.02 -0.21
N GLY A 85 16.77 13.51 -1.01
CA GLY A 85 16.60 12.08 -1.24
C GLY A 85 17.83 11.41 -1.86
N ASN A 86 18.51 12.09 -2.80
CA ASN A 86 19.75 11.57 -3.40
C ASN A 86 20.95 11.60 -2.43
N LEU A 87 20.94 12.49 -1.43
CA LEU A 87 21.98 12.51 -0.39
C LEU A 87 21.92 11.29 0.54
N THR A 88 20.76 10.65 0.66
CA THR A 88 20.55 9.50 1.56
C THR A 88 20.78 8.16 0.88
N VAL A 89 20.81 8.10 -0.46
CA VAL A 89 21.01 6.86 -1.23
C VAL A 89 22.33 6.17 -0.84
N ASN A 90 22.22 4.94 -0.31
CA ASN A 90 23.35 4.12 0.13
C ASN A 90 24.27 4.82 1.14
N ASN A 91 23.72 5.74 1.95
CA ASN A 91 24.48 6.53 2.91
C ASN A 91 23.72 6.67 4.24
N PRO A 92 23.89 5.70 5.17
CA PRO A 92 23.18 5.69 6.46
C PRO A 92 23.45 6.93 7.32
N SER A 93 24.67 7.47 7.28
CA SER A 93 25.05 8.68 8.02
C SER A 93 24.26 9.89 7.56
N ASN A 94 24.25 10.15 6.24
CA ASN A 94 23.46 11.24 5.68
C ASN A 94 21.97 11.01 5.90
N SER A 95 21.49 9.76 5.78
CA SER A 95 20.09 9.43 6.04
C SER A 95 19.62 9.87 7.42
N LEU A 96 20.42 9.67 8.47
CA LEU A 96 20.07 10.13 9.82
C LEU A 96 20.09 11.65 9.94
N THR A 97 21.12 12.31 9.37
CA THR A 97 21.22 13.78 9.35
C THR A 97 20.03 14.41 8.64
N ILE A 98 19.69 13.91 7.45
CA ILE A 98 18.56 14.40 6.67
C ILE A 98 17.23 14.07 7.36
N TRP A 99 17.08 12.89 7.98
CA TRP A 99 15.88 12.58 8.76
C TRP A 99 15.63 13.61 9.87
N ASN A 100 16.65 13.94 10.65
CA ASN A 100 16.52 14.95 11.71
C ASN A 100 16.21 16.35 11.19
N LEU A 101 16.67 16.69 9.98
CA LEU A 101 16.32 17.95 9.33
C LEU A 101 14.83 17.98 8.92
N VAL A 102 14.30 16.87 8.39
CA VAL A 102 12.96 16.87 7.78
C VAL A 102 11.84 16.50 8.73
N LYS A 103 12.09 15.67 9.76
CA LYS A 103 11.05 15.04 10.58
C LYS A 103 10.19 16.03 11.38
N GLU A 104 10.76 17.16 11.79
CA GLU A 104 10.04 18.17 12.56
C GLU A 104 9.24 19.09 11.63
N LYS A 105 9.91 19.91 10.81
CA LYS A 105 9.19 20.95 10.05
C LYS A 105 8.61 20.45 8.73
N ILE A 106 9.42 19.78 7.92
CA ILE A 106 9.05 19.44 6.54
C ILE A 106 7.95 18.38 6.53
N LEU A 107 8.02 17.39 7.41
CA LEU A 107 7.00 16.35 7.54
C LEU A 107 5.62 16.96 7.87
N HIS A 108 5.55 17.83 8.87
CA HIS A 108 4.32 18.53 9.24
C HIS A 108 3.76 19.43 8.13
N LEU A 109 4.65 20.10 7.38
CA LEU A 109 4.24 20.92 6.24
C LEU A 109 3.70 20.05 5.10
N CYS A 110 4.35 18.92 4.79
CA CYS A 110 3.89 17.97 3.77
C CYS A 110 2.49 17.40 4.08
N PHE A 111 2.14 17.18 5.35
CA PHE A 111 0.79 16.72 5.73
C PHE A 111 -0.33 17.69 5.31
N LYS A 112 -0.02 18.99 5.24
CA LYS A 112 -0.98 20.02 4.83
C LYS A 112 -1.13 20.14 3.32
N LEU A 113 -0.34 19.39 2.55
CA LEU A 113 -0.31 19.47 1.10
C LEU A 113 -1.15 18.38 0.44
N ASP A 114 -1.85 18.80 -0.61
CA ASP A 114 -2.46 17.95 -1.63
C ASP A 114 -1.74 18.19 -2.97
N ALA A 115 -0.43 17.95 -2.99
CA ALA A 115 0.42 18.14 -4.17
C ALA A 115 1.17 16.85 -4.50
N THR A 116 0.62 16.05 -5.42
CA THR A 116 1.14 14.73 -5.81
C THR A 116 2.61 14.77 -6.22
N LYS A 117 3.05 15.80 -6.95
CA LYS A 117 4.46 15.96 -7.37
C LYS A 117 5.42 16.15 -6.20
N ILE A 118 4.99 16.86 -5.15
CA ILE A 118 5.78 17.03 -3.92
C ILE A 118 5.79 15.71 -3.16
N TRP A 119 4.63 15.06 -2.99
CA TRP A 119 4.53 13.77 -2.31
C TRP A 119 5.32 12.66 -3.00
N ASN A 120 5.38 12.62 -4.33
CA ASN A 120 6.21 11.65 -5.05
C ASN A 120 7.70 11.87 -4.73
N SER A 121 8.16 13.12 -4.75
CA SER A 121 9.53 13.48 -4.37
C SER A 121 9.84 13.18 -2.90
N PHE A 122 8.88 13.46 -2.01
CA PHE A 122 8.99 13.20 -0.58
C PHE A 122 8.99 11.70 -0.28
N SER A 123 8.17 10.93 -0.99
CA SER A 123 8.13 9.47 -0.88
C SER A 123 9.45 8.84 -1.32
N MET A 124 10.11 9.39 -2.35
CA MET A 124 11.47 8.95 -2.72
C MET A 124 12.48 9.18 -1.59
N LEU A 125 12.42 10.34 -0.93
CA LEU A 125 13.24 10.63 0.25
C LEU A 125 12.93 9.65 1.41
N LEU A 126 11.64 9.44 1.73
CA LEU A 126 11.21 8.51 2.78
C LEU A 126 11.69 7.09 2.50
N LEU A 127 11.49 6.60 1.28
CA LEU A 127 11.94 5.28 0.84
C LEU A 127 13.43 5.10 1.09
N ASN A 128 14.26 6.05 0.63
CA ASN A 128 15.70 5.97 0.82
C ASN A 128 16.07 6.02 2.30
N VAL A 129 15.43 6.89 3.10
CA VAL A 129 15.72 6.99 4.55
C VAL A 129 15.41 5.66 5.26
N PHE A 130 14.23 5.08 5.01
CA PHE A 130 13.80 3.84 5.65
C PHE A 130 14.63 2.64 5.22
N LEU A 131 15.04 2.57 3.95
CA LEU A 131 15.92 1.51 3.46
C LEU A 131 17.32 1.56 4.08
N GLN A 132 17.82 2.73 4.48
CA GLN A 132 19.12 2.85 5.16
C GLN A 132 19.03 2.67 6.68
N ASN A 133 17.87 2.96 7.28
CA ASN A 133 17.70 2.96 8.74
C ASN A 133 16.31 2.41 9.12
N GLU A 134 16.21 1.11 9.31
CA GLU A 134 14.94 0.45 9.67
C GLU A 134 14.35 0.96 11.01
N ASN A 135 15.20 1.31 11.97
CA ASN A 135 14.74 1.85 13.26
C ASN A 135 13.93 3.15 13.12
N LEU A 136 14.19 3.95 12.08
CA LEU A 136 13.44 5.19 11.83
C LEU A 136 12.05 4.89 11.27
N LEU A 137 11.92 3.81 10.49
CA LEU A 137 10.61 3.33 10.04
C LEU A 137 9.80 2.84 11.24
N ASP A 138 10.41 2.09 12.15
CA ASP A 138 9.73 1.64 13.38
C ASP A 138 9.29 2.83 14.26
N GLU A 139 10.12 3.88 14.36
CA GLU A 139 9.77 5.16 15.02
C GLU A 139 8.52 5.79 14.39
N ILE A 140 8.46 5.88 13.06
CA ILE A 140 7.27 6.41 12.35
C ILE A 140 6.05 5.55 12.61
N LEU A 141 6.17 4.23 12.48
CA LEU A 141 5.04 3.31 12.57
C LEU A 141 4.41 3.32 13.97
N CYS A 142 5.19 3.69 14.99
CA CYS A 142 4.73 3.85 16.37
C CYS A 142 4.33 5.29 16.72
N SER A 143 4.44 6.24 15.78
CA SER A 143 4.14 7.65 16.01
C SER A 143 2.66 7.97 15.82
N GLU A 144 2.20 9.09 16.39
CA GLU A 144 0.85 9.62 16.19
C GLU A 144 0.57 10.07 14.75
N TYR A 145 1.62 10.23 13.93
CA TYR A 145 1.52 10.70 12.54
C TYR A 145 1.30 9.58 11.53
N VAL A 146 1.39 8.31 11.95
CA VAL A 146 1.42 7.16 11.03
C VAL A 146 0.18 7.08 10.14
N THR A 147 -1.01 7.34 10.70
CA THR A 147 -2.27 7.31 9.96
C THR A 147 -2.32 8.41 8.90
N THR A 148 -1.86 9.61 9.25
CA THR A 148 -1.76 10.75 8.32
C THR A 148 -0.76 10.49 7.20
N ILE A 149 0.40 9.90 7.53
CA ILE A 149 1.42 9.53 6.54
C ILE A 149 0.85 8.50 5.56
N LEU A 150 0.22 7.44 6.07
CA LEU A 150 -0.35 6.39 5.23
C LEU A 150 -1.50 6.92 4.37
N GLU A 151 -2.40 7.74 4.92
CA GLU A 151 -3.47 8.37 4.14
C GLU A 151 -2.92 9.22 2.98
N LYS A 152 -1.83 9.96 3.22
CA LYS A 152 -1.21 10.76 2.16
C LYS A 152 -0.50 9.90 1.13
N LEU A 153 0.20 8.85 1.55
CA LEU A 153 0.85 7.90 0.65
C LEU A 153 -0.16 7.16 -0.24
N THR A 154 -1.28 6.69 0.32
CA THR A 154 -2.33 6.01 -0.46
C THR A 154 -2.98 6.97 -1.45
N LYS A 155 -3.34 8.17 -1.01
CA LYS A 155 -3.92 9.20 -1.88
C LYS A 155 -2.97 9.58 -3.02
N SER A 156 -1.68 9.83 -2.73
CA SER A 156 -0.74 10.19 -3.79
C SER A 156 -0.44 9.02 -4.72
N ALA A 157 -0.43 7.78 -4.22
CA ALA A 157 -0.27 6.60 -5.06
C ALA A 157 -1.47 6.39 -6.00
N GLN A 158 -2.69 6.69 -5.56
CA GLN A 158 -3.88 6.74 -6.43
C GLN A 158 -3.76 7.79 -7.54
N ASP A 159 -3.03 8.88 -7.28
CA ASP A 159 -2.72 9.93 -8.25
C ASP A 159 -1.42 9.65 -9.05
N ASP A 160 -1.05 8.38 -9.26
CA ASP A 160 0.13 7.93 -10.02
C ASP A 160 1.50 8.35 -9.44
N ALA A 161 1.61 8.60 -8.13
CA ALA A 161 2.91 8.78 -7.48
C ALA A 161 3.62 7.43 -7.25
N GLU A 162 4.42 7.01 -8.23
CA GLU A 162 5.17 5.74 -8.21
C GLU A 162 5.99 5.50 -6.93
N PHE A 163 6.64 6.54 -6.39
CA PHE A 163 7.42 6.38 -5.16
C PHE A 163 6.54 6.18 -3.93
N SER A 164 5.33 6.73 -3.91
CA SER A 164 4.38 6.48 -2.83
C SER A 164 3.93 5.02 -2.83
N GLN A 165 3.63 4.48 -4.02
CA GLN A 165 3.35 3.05 -4.18
C GLN A 165 4.53 2.19 -3.70
N HIS A 166 5.76 2.54 -4.08
CA HIS A 166 6.96 1.81 -3.64
C HIS A 166 7.17 1.86 -2.12
N VAL A 167 6.91 2.99 -1.45
CA VAL A 167 6.99 3.06 0.02
C VAL A 167 5.98 2.10 0.64
N ILE A 168 4.74 2.06 0.13
CA ILE A 168 3.72 1.14 0.62
C ILE A 168 4.19 -0.31 0.46
N GLU A 169 4.57 -0.72 -0.74
CA GLU A 169 4.93 -2.11 -1.06
C GLU A 169 6.19 -2.60 -0.35
N VAL A 170 7.22 -1.76 -0.28
CA VAL A 170 8.55 -2.14 0.22
C VAL A 170 8.69 -1.88 1.73
N CYS A 171 8.16 -0.77 2.24
CA CYS A 171 8.34 -0.38 3.62
C CYS A 171 7.16 -0.78 4.51
N ILE A 172 5.92 -0.65 4.03
CA ILE A 172 4.72 -0.78 4.88
C ILE A 172 4.15 -2.19 4.90
N LEU A 173 3.89 -2.81 3.74
CA LEU A 173 3.27 -4.15 3.67
C LEU A 173 4.01 -5.24 4.47
N PRO A 174 5.37 -5.25 4.52
CA PRO A 174 6.09 -6.27 5.28
C PRO A 174 5.97 -6.13 6.80
N ARG A 175 5.46 -4.99 7.30
CA ARG A 175 5.47 -4.63 8.73
C ARG A 175 4.24 -5.19 9.43
N LYS A 176 4.42 -5.65 10.66
CA LYS A 176 3.34 -6.27 11.46
C LYS A 176 2.38 -5.21 11.99
N GLU A 177 2.88 -3.99 12.20
CA GLU A 177 2.17 -2.82 12.71
C GLU A 177 1.00 -2.44 11.82
N LEU A 178 1.05 -2.78 10.53
CA LEU A 178 -0.03 -2.53 9.58
C LEU A 178 -1.36 -3.12 10.04
N SER A 179 -1.37 -4.28 10.70
CA SER A 179 -2.63 -4.88 11.20
C SER A 179 -3.29 -4.05 12.32
N VAL A 180 -2.50 -3.26 13.04
CA VAL A 180 -2.96 -2.38 14.11
C VAL A 180 -3.36 -1.01 13.56
N ILE A 181 -2.64 -0.52 12.55
CA ILE A 181 -2.88 0.81 11.97
C ILE A 181 -4.04 0.80 10.96
N TYR A 182 -4.19 -0.29 10.20
CA TYR A 182 -5.21 -0.41 9.14
C TYR A 182 -6.64 -0.04 9.58
N PRO A 183 -7.16 -0.50 10.73
CA PRO A 183 -8.51 -0.15 11.18
C PRO A 183 -8.74 1.37 11.37
N GLU A 184 -7.68 2.11 11.72
CA GLU A 184 -7.73 3.55 12.01
C GLU A 184 -7.68 4.42 10.75
N LEU A 185 -7.39 3.83 9.58
CA LEU A 185 -7.30 4.56 8.33
C LEU A 185 -8.69 4.90 7.77
N PRO A 186 -8.83 6.00 7.02
CA PRO A 186 -10.05 6.30 6.26
C PRO A 186 -10.36 5.20 5.24
N HIS A 187 -11.65 4.99 4.96
CA HIS A 187 -12.14 3.95 4.04
C HIS A 187 -11.44 3.92 2.67
N PRO A 188 -11.23 5.06 1.96
CA PRO A 188 -10.53 5.04 0.67
C PRO A 188 -9.09 4.50 0.77
N SER A 189 -8.38 4.82 1.86
CA SER A 189 -7.02 4.35 2.12
C SER A 189 -7.00 2.87 2.45
N ARG A 190 -7.99 2.38 3.20
CA ARG A 190 -8.17 0.96 3.52
C ARG A 190 -8.37 0.14 2.25
N LEU A 191 -9.31 0.53 1.38
CA LEU A 191 -9.56 -0.15 0.10
C LEU A 191 -8.31 -0.20 -0.77
N PHE A 192 -7.61 0.92 -0.94
CA PHE A 192 -6.38 0.98 -1.72
C PHE A 192 -5.29 0.04 -1.20
N LEU A 193 -5.12 -0.02 0.13
CA LEU A 193 -4.18 -0.95 0.74
C LEU A 193 -4.56 -2.41 0.50
N LEU A 194 -5.84 -2.75 0.59
CA LEU A 194 -6.30 -4.11 0.30
C LEU A 194 -6.08 -4.50 -1.17
N GLU A 195 -6.32 -3.58 -2.11
CA GLU A 195 -6.01 -3.79 -3.53
C GLU A 195 -4.50 -3.99 -3.73
N THR A 196 -3.68 -3.13 -3.14
CA THR A 196 -2.22 -3.24 -3.19
C THR A 196 -1.73 -4.57 -2.61
N ILE A 197 -2.29 -5.01 -1.48
CA ILE A 197 -1.99 -6.30 -0.85
C ILE A 197 -2.39 -7.47 -1.75
N TYR A 198 -3.58 -7.41 -2.34
CA TYR A 198 -4.05 -8.42 -3.27
C TYR A 198 -3.12 -8.53 -4.48
N HIS A 199 -2.73 -7.40 -5.09
CA HIS A 199 -1.78 -7.38 -6.21
C HIS A 199 -0.40 -7.91 -5.81
N ALA A 200 0.10 -7.56 -4.62
CA ALA A 200 1.36 -8.09 -4.10
C ALA A 200 1.31 -9.62 -3.94
N LEU A 201 0.18 -10.18 -3.49
CA LEU A 201 -0.01 -11.63 -3.34
C LEU A 201 -0.26 -12.37 -4.66
N ALA A 202 -0.90 -11.71 -5.64
CA ALA A 202 -1.17 -12.27 -6.96
C ALA A 202 0.04 -12.21 -7.90
N SER A 203 1.04 -11.37 -7.58
CA SER A 203 2.25 -11.19 -8.37
C SER A 203 3.12 -12.46 -8.39
N THR A 204 3.89 -12.63 -9.46
CA THR A 204 4.82 -13.76 -9.61
C THR A 204 5.91 -13.73 -8.52
N PRO A 205 6.60 -14.87 -8.25
CA PRO A 205 7.67 -14.97 -7.25
C PRO A 205 8.83 -13.97 -7.39
N GLU A 206 8.91 -13.26 -8.52
CA GLU A 206 9.90 -12.22 -8.83
C GLU A 206 9.58 -10.88 -8.14
N SER A 207 8.35 -10.69 -7.66
CA SER A 207 7.95 -9.54 -6.86
C SER A 207 8.63 -9.56 -5.49
N LYS A 208 9.31 -8.47 -5.14
CA LYS A 208 9.89 -8.26 -3.79
C LYS A 208 8.83 -7.88 -2.74
N ALA A 209 7.62 -7.52 -3.15
CA ALA A 209 6.58 -7.07 -2.24
C ALA A 209 6.14 -8.25 -1.36
N THR A 210 6.31 -8.12 -0.04
CA THR A 210 5.94 -9.16 0.91
C THR A 210 4.93 -8.61 1.89
N VAL A 211 3.85 -9.34 2.11
CA VAL A 211 2.83 -8.97 3.10
C VAL A 211 3.17 -9.61 4.44
N SER A 212 3.00 -8.89 5.55
CA SER A 212 3.24 -9.43 6.88
C SER A 212 2.23 -10.54 7.21
N ALA A 213 2.70 -11.62 7.85
CA ALA A 213 1.80 -12.69 8.31
C ALA A 213 0.77 -12.18 9.34
N ALA A 214 1.15 -11.16 10.13
CA ALA A 214 0.28 -10.50 11.09
C ALA A 214 -0.93 -9.83 10.41
N PHE A 215 -0.75 -9.23 9.23
CA PHE A 215 -1.87 -8.67 8.47
C PHE A 215 -2.79 -9.77 7.92
N ILE A 216 -2.24 -10.87 7.41
CA ILE A 216 -3.04 -11.99 6.92
C ILE A 216 -3.86 -12.62 8.07
N GLN A 217 -3.29 -12.76 9.25
CA GLN A 217 -4.00 -13.20 10.45
C GLN A 217 -5.11 -12.22 10.84
N TYR A 218 -4.82 -10.92 10.83
CA TYR A 218 -5.82 -9.88 11.07
C TYR A 218 -6.99 -9.97 10.07
N ALA A 219 -6.70 -10.15 8.77
CA ALA A 219 -7.73 -10.33 7.75
C ALA A 219 -8.60 -11.56 8.04
N ALA A 220 -8.01 -12.67 8.48
CA ALA A 220 -8.74 -13.88 8.87
C ALA A 220 -9.65 -13.62 10.07
N GLU A 221 -9.15 -12.94 11.12
CA GLU A 221 -9.96 -12.58 12.30
C GLU A 221 -11.14 -11.67 11.95
N VAL A 222 -10.89 -10.62 11.17
CA VAL A 222 -11.96 -9.71 10.72
C VAL A 222 -12.98 -10.44 9.85
N PHE A 223 -12.51 -11.30 8.94
CA PHE A 223 -13.38 -12.07 8.06
C PHE A 223 -14.33 -12.98 8.85
N LYS A 224 -13.80 -13.71 9.84
CA LYS A 224 -14.59 -14.56 10.74
C LYS A 224 -15.57 -13.76 11.59
N LEU A 225 -15.12 -12.65 12.18
CA LEU A 225 -15.95 -11.83 13.08
C LEU A 225 -17.12 -11.18 12.34
N LYS A 226 -16.91 -10.77 11.08
CA LYS A 226 -17.91 -10.04 10.30
C LYS A 226 -18.77 -10.94 9.40
N SER A 227 -18.56 -12.26 9.35
CA SER A 227 -19.23 -13.14 8.37
C SER A 227 -20.75 -13.08 8.41
N ASP A 228 -21.35 -13.12 9.59
CA ASP A 228 -22.80 -13.13 9.75
C ASP A 228 -23.40 -11.76 9.40
N PHE A 229 -22.75 -10.68 9.86
CA PHE A 229 -23.16 -9.32 9.54
C PHE A 229 -23.08 -9.04 8.04
N MET A 230 -21.98 -9.44 7.40
CA MET A 230 -21.76 -9.19 5.98
C MET A 230 -22.70 -9.99 5.09
N LEU A 231 -23.10 -11.19 5.50
CA LEU A 231 -24.17 -11.92 4.83
C LEU A 231 -25.48 -11.11 4.83
N HIS A 232 -25.83 -10.45 5.94
CA HIS A 232 -27.00 -9.58 6.00
C HIS A 232 -26.87 -8.31 5.15
N VAL A 233 -25.69 -7.67 5.15
CA VAL A 233 -25.40 -6.48 4.32
C VAL A 233 -25.51 -6.81 2.83
N LEU A 234 -24.86 -7.89 2.40
CA LEU A 234 -24.88 -8.36 1.00
C LEU A 234 -26.30 -8.74 0.57
N ARG A 235 -27.08 -9.34 1.47
CA ARG A 235 -28.48 -9.69 1.21
C ARG A 235 -29.38 -8.48 0.99
N ARG A 236 -29.14 -7.40 1.73
CA ARG A 236 -30.00 -6.21 1.71
C ARG A 236 -29.49 -5.10 0.79
N ASN A 237 -28.36 -5.31 0.12
CA ASN A 237 -27.64 -4.27 -0.63
C ASN A 237 -27.47 -2.99 0.21
N GLU A 238 -27.18 -3.14 1.49
CA GLU A 238 -26.90 -2.01 2.38
C GLU A 238 -25.55 -1.39 2.00
N ASP A 239 -25.45 -0.06 2.07
CA ASP A 239 -24.24 0.71 1.72
C ASP A 239 -23.17 0.64 2.83
N VAL A 240 -22.97 -0.56 3.39
CA VAL A 240 -22.02 -0.83 4.48
C VAL A 240 -20.79 -1.49 3.91
N GLU A 241 -19.96 -0.70 3.22
CA GLU A 241 -18.59 -1.01 2.78
C GLU A 241 -18.34 -2.48 2.36
N PRO A 242 -19.19 -3.10 1.49
CA PRO A 242 -19.10 -4.53 1.23
C PRO A 242 -17.82 -4.94 0.50
N LEU A 243 -17.22 -4.00 -0.24
CA LEU A 243 -15.99 -4.19 -1.00
C LEU A 243 -14.77 -4.49 -0.12
N GLU A 244 -14.69 -3.93 1.09
CA GLU A 244 -13.57 -4.26 2.00
C GLU A 244 -13.63 -5.73 2.38
N TYR A 245 -14.82 -6.23 2.71
CA TYR A 245 -15.00 -7.61 3.14
C TYR A 245 -14.73 -8.61 2.01
N THR A 246 -15.19 -8.31 0.80
CA THR A 246 -14.95 -9.16 -0.37
C THR A 246 -13.47 -9.19 -0.73
N LYS A 247 -12.79 -8.04 -0.66
CA LYS A 247 -11.34 -7.95 -0.89
C LYS A 247 -10.53 -8.71 0.19
N MET A 248 -10.97 -8.69 1.45
CA MET A 248 -10.37 -9.53 2.50
C MET A 248 -10.48 -11.03 2.18
N LEU A 249 -11.64 -11.50 1.68
CA LEU A 249 -11.80 -12.88 1.22
C LEU A 249 -10.85 -13.20 0.06
N GLU A 250 -10.74 -12.31 -0.92
CA GLU A 250 -9.80 -12.49 -2.04
C GLU A 250 -8.35 -12.63 -1.56
N ILE A 251 -7.93 -11.78 -0.61
CA ILE A 251 -6.61 -11.84 0.03
C ILE A 251 -6.41 -13.18 0.76
N LEU A 252 -7.38 -13.64 1.54
CA LEU A 252 -7.31 -14.95 2.23
C LEU A 252 -7.24 -16.11 1.24
N ALA A 253 -8.07 -16.08 0.20
CA ALA A 253 -8.10 -17.10 -0.83
C ALA A 253 -6.81 -17.11 -1.68
N SER A 254 -6.14 -15.97 -1.88
CA SER A 254 -4.83 -15.89 -2.54
C SER A 254 -3.70 -16.33 -1.62
N SER A 255 -3.66 -15.82 -0.39
CA SER A 255 -2.61 -16.14 0.59
C SER A 255 -2.64 -17.60 1.04
N SER A 256 -3.81 -18.23 1.14
CA SER A 256 -3.94 -19.66 1.44
C SER A 256 -3.36 -20.57 0.36
N GLY A 257 -3.23 -20.10 -0.88
CA GLY A 257 -2.55 -20.81 -1.96
C GLY A 257 -1.02 -20.66 -1.94
N SER A 258 -0.48 -19.81 -1.06
CA SER A 258 0.95 -19.54 -0.96
C SER A 258 1.61 -20.40 0.12
N ASP A 259 2.75 -21.01 -0.22
CA ASP A 259 3.58 -21.78 0.72
C ASP A 259 3.97 -20.97 1.97
N LYS A 260 4.02 -19.64 1.86
CA LYS A 260 4.39 -18.74 2.96
C LYS A 260 3.33 -18.68 4.07
N TYR A 261 2.04 -18.74 3.72
CA TYR A 261 0.95 -18.50 4.67
C TYR A 261 0.06 -19.72 4.89
N VAL A 262 0.09 -20.71 3.99
CA VAL A 262 -0.82 -21.86 4.02
C VAL A 262 -0.82 -22.59 5.37
N LEU A 263 0.34 -22.86 5.96
CA LEU A 263 0.41 -23.60 7.24
C LEU A 263 -0.26 -22.84 8.38
N MET A 264 0.03 -21.55 8.51
CA MET A 264 -0.56 -20.69 9.53
C MET A 264 -2.09 -20.58 9.37
N LEU A 265 -2.57 -20.43 8.13
CA LEU A 265 -4.01 -20.37 7.86
C LEU A 265 -4.70 -21.72 8.09
N GLN A 266 -4.02 -22.83 7.80
CA GLN A 266 -4.55 -24.17 8.03
C GLN A 266 -4.66 -24.54 9.53
N GLU A 267 -3.83 -23.96 10.39
CA GLU A 267 -3.92 -24.13 11.85
C GLU A 267 -5.18 -23.47 12.44
N ASP A 268 -5.69 -22.42 11.78
CA ASP A 268 -6.93 -21.76 12.17
C ASP A 268 -8.18 -22.55 11.70
N LYS A 269 -8.56 -23.54 12.51
CA LYS A 269 -9.78 -24.33 12.25
C LYS A 269 -11.04 -23.47 12.18
N SER A 270 -11.11 -22.39 12.96
CA SER A 270 -12.29 -21.53 12.98
C SER A 270 -12.50 -20.83 11.64
N LEU A 271 -11.42 -20.49 10.93
CA LEU A 271 -11.49 -19.93 9.57
C LEU A 271 -12.14 -20.91 8.60
N LEU A 272 -11.72 -22.18 8.61
CA LEU A 272 -12.33 -23.21 7.75
C LEU A 272 -13.82 -23.36 8.05
N ILE A 273 -14.17 -23.48 9.33
CA ILE A 273 -15.55 -23.64 9.78
C ILE A 273 -16.41 -22.46 9.31
N SER A 274 -16.00 -21.22 9.60
CA SER A 274 -16.71 -20.01 9.18
C SER A 274 -16.87 -19.94 7.65
N THR A 275 -15.83 -20.31 6.89
CA THR A 275 -15.87 -20.27 5.43
C THR A 275 -16.86 -21.30 4.86
N VAL A 276 -16.90 -22.52 5.42
CA VAL A 276 -17.85 -23.56 4.99
C VAL A 276 -19.29 -23.17 5.35
N TYR A 277 -19.53 -22.63 6.53
CA TYR A 277 -20.86 -22.14 6.91
C TYR A 277 -21.32 -21.00 5.99
N LEU A 278 -20.44 -20.04 5.70
CA LEU A 278 -20.77 -18.94 4.81
C LEU A 278 -21.08 -19.42 3.39
N LEU A 279 -20.34 -20.40 2.87
CA LEU A 279 -20.63 -21.03 1.57
C LEU A 279 -22.01 -21.68 1.54
N LYS A 280 -22.39 -22.41 2.59
CA LYS A 280 -23.73 -23.01 2.71
C LYS A 280 -24.83 -21.94 2.70
N CYS A 281 -24.65 -20.86 3.46
CA CYS A 281 -25.58 -19.75 3.48
C CYS A 281 -25.72 -19.12 2.09
N PHE A 282 -24.61 -18.77 1.44
CA PHE A 282 -24.61 -18.18 0.09
C PHE A 282 -25.27 -19.09 -0.94
N HIS A 283 -24.99 -20.39 -0.88
CA HIS A 283 -25.60 -21.37 -1.77
C HIS A 283 -27.11 -21.49 -1.54
N GLN A 284 -27.56 -21.49 -0.28
CA GLN A 284 -28.97 -21.53 0.07
C GLN A 284 -29.73 -20.30 -0.44
N LEU A 285 -29.18 -19.09 -0.30
CA LEU A 285 -29.79 -17.87 -0.85
C LEU A 285 -29.91 -17.93 -2.39
N GLY A 286 -28.90 -18.50 -3.06
CA GLY A 286 -28.96 -18.76 -4.49
C GLY A 286 -30.10 -19.72 -4.88
N LYS A 287 -30.36 -20.77 -4.09
CA LYS A 287 -31.50 -21.70 -4.28
C LYS A 287 -32.85 -21.04 -4.04
N GLU A 288 -32.90 -20.05 -3.15
CA GLU A 288 -34.10 -19.25 -2.86
C GLU A 288 -34.38 -18.16 -3.92
N ALA A 289 -33.58 -18.13 -4.98
CA ALA A 289 -33.66 -17.16 -6.07
C ALA A 289 -33.51 -15.70 -5.60
N GLU A 290 -32.70 -15.48 -4.55
CA GLU A 290 -32.43 -14.14 -4.05
C GLU A 290 -31.50 -13.36 -5.01
N GLU A 291 -31.86 -12.11 -5.28
CA GLU A 291 -31.14 -11.24 -6.21
C GLU A 291 -29.68 -11.05 -5.77
N GLY A 292 -28.73 -11.21 -6.69
CA GLY A 292 -27.29 -11.12 -6.41
C GLY A 292 -26.63 -12.44 -5.96
N PHE A 293 -27.41 -13.50 -5.69
CA PHE A 293 -26.90 -14.81 -5.24
C PHE A 293 -27.17 -15.96 -6.23
N THR A 294 -28.06 -15.72 -7.19
CA THR A 294 -28.41 -16.69 -8.23
C THR A 294 -27.26 -16.92 -9.23
N PRO A 295 -27.10 -18.16 -9.72
CA PRO A 295 -26.17 -18.46 -10.79
C PRO A 295 -26.53 -17.72 -12.08
N VAL A 296 -25.52 -17.28 -12.82
CA VAL A 296 -25.69 -16.64 -14.12
C VAL A 296 -25.18 -17.56 -15.21
N GLU A 297 -26.07 -18.27 -15.90
CA GLU A 297 -25.66 -19.27 -16.91
C GLU A 297 -25.08 -18.64 -18.20
N ASP A 298 -25.43 -17.37 -18.48
CA ASP A 298 -24.95 -16.66 -19.67
C ASP A 298 -23.51 -16.18 -19.48
N LEU A 299 -22.55 -16.92 -20.04
CA LEU A 299 -21.13 -16.55 -20.00
C LEU A 299 -20.80 -15.30 -20.85
N ALA A 300 -21.68 -14.87 -21.76
CA ALA A 300 -21.45 -13.66 -22.55
C ALA A 300 -21.39 -12.39 -21.68
N VAL A 301 -21.91 -12.44 -20.44
CA VAL A 301 -21.79 -11.36 -19.46
C VAL A 301 -20.36 -11.10 -19.01
N LEU A 302 -19.45 -12.06 -19.19
CA LEU A 302 -18.03 -11.92 -18.88
C LEU A 302 -17.21 -11.27 -20.01
N ALA A 303 -17.81 -11.01 -21.17
CA ALA A 303 -17.09 -10.44 -22.30
C ALA A 303 -16.60 -9.01 -21.98
N PRO A 304 -15.37 -8.62 -22.38
CA PRO A 304 -14.77 -7.32 -22.00
C PRO A 304 -15.57 -6.08 -22.41
N ASN A 305 -16.42 -6.21 -23.43
CA ASN A 305 -17.24 -5.13 -23.98
C ASN A 305 -18.69 -5.16 -23.47
N ASN A 306 -19.01 -6.06 -22.55
CA ASN A 306 -20.35 -6.16 -22.00
C ASN A 306 -20.54 -5.10 -20.90
N VAL A 307 -21.65 -4.35 -20.99
CA VAL A 307 -21.99 -3.27 -20.04
C VAL A 307 -22.61 -3.84 -18.74
N ASN A 308 -22.78 -5.15 -18.65
CA ASN A 308 -23.31 -5.81 -17.47
C ASN A 308 -22.38 -5.60 -16.27
N ARG A 309 -22.84 -4.77 -15.34
CA ARG A 309 -22.16 -4.38 -14.09
C ARG A 309 -22.01 -5.51 -13.06
N ILE A 310 -22.21 -6.77 -13.45
CA ILE A 310 -22.11 -7.90 -12.52
C ILE A 310 -20.73 -7.99 -11.89
N GLN A 311 -19.67 -7.59 -12.62
CA GLN A 311 -18.29 -7.56 -12.10
C GLN A 311 -18.06 -6.47 -11.05
N GLU A 312 -18.93 -5.44 -11.02
CA GLU A 312 -18.89 -4.36 -10.04
C GLU A 312 -19.67 -4.74 -8.76
N GLU A 313 -20.47 -5.81 -8.81
CA GLU A 313 -21.26 -6.25 -7.65
C GLU A 313 -20.38 -6.92 -6.59
N PRO A 314 -20.57 -6.63 -5.29
CA PRO A 314 -19.77 -7.24 -4.23
C PRO A 314 -19.87 -8.78 -4.17
N THR A 315 -20.96 -9.37 -4.68
CA THR A 315 -21.14 -10.83 -4.68
C THR A 315 -20.44 -11.51 -5.85
N PHE A 316 -19.88 -10.76 -6.81
CA PHE A 316 -19.10 -11.31 -7.90
C PHE A 316 -17.89 -12.06 -7.37
N CYS A 317 -17.63 -13.25 -7.90
CA CYS A 317 -16.56 -14.16 -7.48
C CYS A 317 -16.59 -14.61 -6.02
N PHE A 318 -17.54 -14.16 -5.21
CA PHE A 318 -17.53 -14.39 -3.77
C PHE A 318 -17.62 -15.89 -3.44
N LYS A 319 -18.54 -16.61 -4.08
CA LYS A 319 -18.70 -18.06 -3.88
C LYS A 319 -17.46 -18.82 -4.40
N ARG A 320 -16.89 -18.39 -5.52
CA ARG A 320 -15.64 -18.95 -6.07
C ARG A 320 -14.51 -18.83 -5.05
N ASP A 321 -14.33 -17.66 -4.45
CA ASP A 321 -13.22 -17.42 -3.52
C ASP A 321 -13.42 -18.13 -2.17
N LEU A 322 -14.66 -18.33 -1.71
CA LEU A 322 -14.97 -19.23 -0.60
C LEU A 322 -14.52 -20.67 -0.90
N ILE A 323 -14.89 -21.20 -2.08
CA ILE A 323 -14.52 -22.55 -2.50
C ILE A 323 -12.99 -22.66 -2.61
N ARG A 324 -12.32 -21.66 -3.20
CA ARG A 324 -10.85 -21.60 -3.31
C ARG A 324 -10.19 -21.65 -1.94
N LEU A 325 -10.66 -20.83 -0.99
CA LEU A 325 -10.14 -20.81 0.37
C LEU A 325 -10.34 -22.17 1.05
N ILE A 326 -11.52 -22.78 0.97
CA ILE A 326 -11.78 -24.11 1.55
C ILE A 326 -10.85 -25.16 0.95
N ALA A 327 -10.67 -25.17 -0.38
CA ALA A 327 -9.79 -26.10 -1.07
C ALA A 327 -8.33 -25.95 -0.59
N ASN A 328 -7.84 -24.73 -0.49
CA ASN A 328 -6.47 -24.45 -0.02
C ASN A 328 -6.27 -24.84 1.45
N LEU A 329 -7.25 -24.55 2.33
CA LEU A 329 -7.18 -24.90 3.75
C LEU A 329 -7.25 -26.42 4.00
N THR A 330 -7.83 -27.19 3.08
CA THR A 330 -7.93 -28.65 3.17
C THR A 330 -6.81 -29.37 2.41
N TRP A 331 -6.06 -28.67 1.57
CA TRP A 331 -4.98 -29.25 0.79
C TRP A 331 -3.89 -29.83 1.68
N ARG A 332 -3.67 -31.15 1.56
CA ARG A 332 -2.68 -31.92 2.34
C ARG A 332 -2.79 -31.77 3.87
N ASN A 333 -3.93 -31.33 4.37
CA ASN A 333 -4.18 -31.19 5.80
C ASN A 333 -5.28 -32.16 6.25
N LEU A 334 -4.88 -33.28 6.85
CA LEU A 334 -5.82 -34.35 7.23
C LEU A 334 -6.86 -33.88 8.26
N SER A 335 -6.47 -33.01 9.21
CA SER A 335 -7.42 -32.48 10.20
C SER A 335 -8.53 -31.69 9.52
N ASN A 336 -8.17 -30.78 8.61
CA ASN A 336 -9.14 -29.94 7.90
C ASN A 336 -9.96 -30.77 6.89
N GLN A 337 -9.37 -31.81 6.30
CA GLN A 337 -10.09 -32.77 5.45
C GLN A 337 -11.12 -33.61 6.22
N ASN A 338 -10.86 -33.93 7.48
CA ASN A 338 -11.85 -34.59 8.33
C ASN A 338 -12.97 -33.61 8.71
N GLU A 339 -12.60 -32.39 9.13
CA GLU A 339 -13.54 -31.34 9.50
C GLU A 339 -14.53 -31.02 8.37
N ILE A 340 -14.05 -30.84 7.13
CA ILE A 340 -14.95 -30.57 5.99
C ILE A 340 -15.91 -31.73 5.71
N ARG A 341 -15.49 -33.00 5.92
CA ARG A 341 -16.39 -34.16 5.76
C ARG A 341 -17.45 -34.19 6.84
N GLU A 342 -17.08 -33.93 8.09
CA GLU A 342 -18.02 -33.89 9.22
C GLU A 342 -19.06 -32.78 9.05
N MET A 343 -18.68 -31.67 8.42
CA MET A 343 -19.59 -30.57 8.10
C MET A 343 -20.44 -30.81 6.85
N ASN A 344 -20.35 -31.94 6.14
CA ASN A 344 -20.94 -32.12 4.80
C ASN A 344 -20.54 -30.98 3.83
N GLY A 345 -19.28 -30.55 3.92
CA GLY A 345 -18.71 -29.46 3.12
C GLY A 345 -18.34 -29.90 1.70
N ILE A 346 -18.20 -31.20 1.44
CA ILE A 346 -17.87 -31.71 0.10
C ILE A 346 -19.13 -31.66 -0.78
N GLU A 347 -20.28 -32.05 -0.24
CA GLU A 347 -21.58 -32.06 -0.89
C GLU A 347 -21.94 -30.65 -1.39
N ILE A 348 -21.79 -29.64 -0.53
CA ILE A 348 -22.09 -28.25 -0.91
C ILE A 348 -21.16 -27.73 -2.01
N ILE A 349 -19.87 -28.09 -2.00
CA ILE A 349 -18.95 -27.71 -3.07
C ILE A 349 -19.39 -28.35 -4.38
N MET A 350 -19.74 -29.64 -4.37
CA MET A 350 -20.22 -30.36 -5.56
C MET A 350 -21.51 -29.75 -6.11
N GLU A 351 -22.42 -29.30 -5.24
CA GLU A 351 -23.64 -28.59 -5.64
C GLU A 351 -23.35 -27.20 -6.25
N CYS A 352 -22.22 -26.58 -5.91
CA CYS A 352 -21.80 -25.31 -6.49
C CYS A 352 -21.14 -25.45 -7.87
N CYS A 353 -20.78 -26.66 -8.31
CA CYS A 353 -20.16 -26.93 -9.61
C CYS A 353 -21.18 -26.85 -10.78
N CYS A 354 -21.80 -25.69 -10.95
CA CYS A 354 -22.70 -25.36 -12.05
C CYS A 354 -22.08 -24.28 -12.94
N ILE A 355 -22.64 -24.05 -14.14
CA ILE A 355 -22.23 -22.92 -14.97
C ILE A 355 -22.74 -21.65 -14.30
N ASP A 356 -21.81 -20.83 -13.79
CA ASP A 356 -22.12 -19.60 -13.08
C ASP A 356 -21.12 -18.49 -13.44
N ALA A 357 -21.49 -17.62 -14.37
CA ALA A 357 -20.71 -16.45 -14.76
C ALA A 357 -20.46 -15.47 -13.60
N ARG A 358 -21.30 -15.47 -12.55
CA ARG A 358 -21.05 -14.67 -11.35
C ARG A 358 -19.88 -15.23 -10.54
N ASN A 359 -19.68 -16.54 -10.58
CA ASN A 359 -18.65 -17.27 -9.83
C ASN A 359 -17.87 -18.19 -10.78
N PRO A 360 -17.10 -17.60 -11.72
CA PRO A 360 -16.47 -18.32 -12.82
C PRO A 360 -15.39 -19.32 -12.39
#